data_AF-A0A941EGM9-F1
#
_entry.id   AF-A0A941EGM9-F1
#
_cell.length_a   1.000
_cell.length_b   1.000
_cell.length_c   1.000
_cell.angle_alpha   90.00
_cell.angle_beta   90.00
_cell.angle_gamma   90.00
#
_symmetry.space_group_name_H-M   'P 1'
#
loop_
_entity.id
_entity.type
_entity.pdbx_description
1 polymer ?
#
loop_
_entity_poly.entity_id
_entity_poly.type
_entity_poly.pdbx_seq_one_letter_code
_entity_poly.pdbx_strand_id
1 'polypeptide(L)'
;MSTGLRLSTTSGAAVLSEHAVDGLRQLVFRTALGQADTGSRESLERWRPLISEECELLGADADAFQAFFAPCWIGGAAFGFRLEWRGWELDTFELSLNTALALGGDPLRLAARLAGLGREQLWVDAADRPWLAETIARGLQIRMLPGSEAFGWAAVHALLASGAPGAVVIGRERSNGAREQLSPASLACHYFGDGLSVLDLMDPDRTEHLDRHFGFDPHAEPLPRRTRGAAR
;
A
#
# COMPACT_ATOMS: atom_id res chain seq x y z
N MET A 1 28.43 -3.80 13.05
CA MET A 1 26.99 -3.51 12.88
C MET A 1 26.50 -4.29 11.66
N SER A 2 25.33 -4.94 11.69
CA SER A 2 24.85 -5.67 10.50
C SER A 2 24.19 -4.70 9.51
N THR A 3 24.55 -4.80 8.24
CA THR A 3 24.22 -3.89 7.13
C THR A 3 22.97 -4.32 6.34
N GLY A 4 22.05 -5.05 6.98
CA GLY A 4 20.91 -5.68 6.28
C GLY A 4 19.55 -5.29 6.84
N LEU A 5 18.52 -5.55 6.04
CA LEU A 5 17.10 -5.44 6.43
C LEU A 5 16.83 -6.32 7.66
N ARG A 6 16.22 -5.74 8.68
CA ARG A 6 15.89 -6.44 9.92
C ARG A 6 14.39 -6.54 10.08
N LEU A 7 13.93 -7.74 10.44
CA LEU A 7 12.57 -7.94 10.91
C LEU A 7 12.63 -8.19 12.41
N SER A 8 11.93 -7.36 13.16
CA SER A 8 11.80 -7.54 14.62
C SER A 8 10.34 -7.83 14.95
N THR A 9 10.12 -8.81 15.81
CA THR A 9 8.82 -9.10 16.42
C THR A 9 8.82 -8.58 17.85
N THR A 10 7.65 -8.53 18.49
CA THR A 10 7.54 -8.31 19.95
C THR A 10 8.26 -9.37 20.79
N SER A 11 8.60 -10.53 20.21
CA SER A 11 9.33 -11.63 20.87
C SER A 11 10.83 -11.70 20.57
N GLY A 12 11.37 -10.84 19.68
CA GLY A 12 12.81 -10.77 19.39
C GLY A 12 13.14 -10.20 18.01
N ALA A 13 14.41 -9.81 17.81
CA ALA A 13 14.91 -9.27 16.53
C ALA A 13 15.71 -10.32 15.75
N ALA A 14 15.39 -10.50 14.46
CA ALA A 14 16.17 -11.32 13.54
C ALA A 14 16.83 -10.44 12.46
N VAL A 15 18.11 -10.68 12.20
CA VAL A 15 18.80 -10.10 11.03
C VAL A 15 18.54 -11.03 9.86
N LEU A 16 17.92 -10.54 8.79
CA LEU A 16 17.66 -11.34 7.62
C LEU A 16 18.93 -11.43 6.77
N SER A 17 19.47 -12.63 6.57
CA SER A 17 20.40 -12.91 5.47
C SER A 17 19.66 -12.84 4.13
N GLU A 18 20.34 -12.75 2.99
CA GLU A 18 19.66 -12.81 1.67
C GLU A 18 18.79 -14.06 1.51
N HIS A 19 19.27 -15.21 1.97
CA HIS A 19 18.48 -16.45 2.03
C HIS A 19 17.32 -16.38 3.03
N ALA A 20 17.42 -15.57 4.09
CA ALA A 20 16.32 -15.33 5.01
C ALA A 20 15.34 -14.26 4.49
N VAL A 21 15.71 -13.40 3.54
CA VAL A 21 14.76 -12.54 2.79
C VAL A 21 13.93 -13.40 1.85
N ASP A 22 14.54 -14.35 1.15
CA ASP A 22 13.81 -15.37 0.38
C ASP A 22 13.02 -16.33 1.29
N GLY A 23 13.58 -16.66 2.46
CA GLY A 23 12.88 -17.39 3.51
C GLY A 23 11.72 -16.59 4.11
N LEU A 24 11.81 -15.26 4.19
CA LEU A 24 10.74 -14.39 4.65
C LEU A 24 9.65 -14.28 3.59
N ARG A 25 10.03 -14.16 2.31
CA ARG A 25 9.12 -14.31 1.17
C ARG A 25 8.32 -15.60 1.34
N GLN A 26 8.97 -16.74 1.61
CA GLN A 26 8.29 -18.03 1.81
C GLN A 26 7.58 -18.23 3.16
N LEU A 27 8.04 -17.61 4.25
CA LEU A 27 7.44 -17.74 5.58
C LEU A 27 6.22 -16.84 5.71
N VAL A 28 6.27 -15.62 5.17
CA VAL A 28 5.09 -14.74 5.01
C VAL A 28 4.10 -15.41 4.05
N PHE A 29 4.57 -16.04 2.97
CA PHE A 29 3.77 -16.88 2.07
C PHE A 29 3.07 -18.06 2.79
N ARG A 30 3.73 -18.72 3.75
CA ARG A 30 3.15 -19.87 4.48
C ARG A 30 2.30 -19.47 5.68
N THR A 31 2.60 -18.36 6.35
CA THR A 31 1.88 -17.92 7.55
C THR A 31 0.58 -17.18 7.17
N ALA A 32 0.53 -16.56 5.98
CA ALA A 32 -0.70 -16.01 5.39
C ALA A 32 -1.72 -17.08 4.96
N LEU A 33 -1.34 -18.36 4.92
CA LEU A 33 -2.24 -19.49 4.63
C LEU A 33 -2.98 -20.02 5.87
N GLY A 34 -2.83 -19.36 7.03
CA GLY A 34 -3.46 -19.77 8.27
C GLY A 34 -4.30 -18.67 8.91
N GLN A 35 -5.63 -18.84 8.85
CA GLN A 35 -6.67 -18.19 9.68
C GLN A 35 -7.16 -16.80 9.23
N ALA A 36 -7.90 -16.77 8.12
CA ALA A 36 -9.23 -16.13 7.99
C ALA A 36 -9.68 -16.27 6.53
N ASP A 37 -10.66 -17.13 6.27
CA ASP A 37 -11.50 -17.35 5.06
C ASP A 37 -11.30 -16.50 3.77
N THR A 38 -10.05 -16.24 3.36
CA THR A 38 -9.64 -15.37 2.25
C THR A 38 -8.52 -15.98 1.39
N GLY A 39 -8.07 -17.19 1.74
CA GLY A 39 -7.00 -17.94 1.07
C GLY A 39 -7.46 -18.97 0.04
N SER A 40 -8.69 -18.88 -0.49
CA SER A 40 -9.10 -19.77 -1.58
C SER A 40 -8.42 -19.35 -2.89
N ARG A 41 -8.02 -20.31 -3.74
CA ARG A 41 -7.60 -20.08 -5.13
C ARG A 41 -8.60 -19.20 -5.91
N GLU A 42 -9.87 -19.28 -5.54
CA GLU A 42 -10.95 -18.45 -6.06
C GLU A 42 -10.77 -16.96 -5.74
N SER A 43 -10.18 -16.62 -4.58
CA SER A 43 -9.82 -15.25 -4.23
C SER A 43 -8.69 -14.76 -5.14
N LEU A 44 -7.64 -15.56 -5.36
CA LEU A 44 -6.52 -15.20 -6.23
C LEU A 44 -6.93 -14.94 -7.67
N GLU A 45 -7.78 -15.79 -8.25
CA GLU A 45 -8.33 -15.55 -9.59
C GLU A 45 -9.20 -14.29 -9.66
N ARG A 46 -9.78 -13.85 -8.53
CA ARG A 46 -10.53 -12.58 -8.44
C ARG A 46 -9.62 -11.35 -8.44
N TRP A 47 -8.41 -11.44 -7.89
CA TRP A 47 -7.45 -10.33 -7.83
C TRP A 47 -6.56 -10.21 -9.06
N ARG A 48 -6.35 -11.31 -9.81
CA ARG A 48 -5.50 -11.34 -11.01
C ARG A 48 -5.78 -10.19 -12.01
N PRO A 49 -7.04 -9.81 -12.31
CA PRO A 49 -7.32 -8.71 -13.25
C PRO A 49 -6.96 -7.31 -12.75
N LEU A 50 -6.56 -7.15 -11.48
CA LEU A 50 -6.30 -5.87 -10.82
C LEU A 50 -4.83 -5.57 -10.64
N ILE A 51 -4.04 -6.62 -10.77
CA ILE A 51 -2.61 -6.55 -10.87
C ILE A 51 -2.35 -6.09 -12.31
N SER A 52 -1.62 -4.99 -12.51
CA SER A 52 -1.29 -4.52 -13.85
C SER A 52 -0.57 -5.61 -14.67
N GLU A 53 -0.69 -5.59 -16.00
CA GLU A 53 0.11 -6.47 -16.89
C GLU A 53 1.61 -6.35 -16.59
N GLU A 54 2.04 -5.21 -16.06
CA GLU A 54 3.43 -4.96 -15.62
C GLU A 54 3.88 -5.89 -14.49
N CYS A 55 2.99 -6.37 -13.61
CA CYS A 55 3.37 -7.35 -12.60
C CYS A 55 3.51 -8.76 -13.16
N GLU A 56 2.72 -9.13 -14.18
CA GLU A 56 2.92 -10.39 -14.89
C GLU A 56 4.31 -10.39 -15.57
N LEU A 57 4.77 -9.23 -16.03
CA LEU A 57 6.13 -9.02 -16.56
C LEU A 57 7.23 -9.06 -15.49
N LEU A 58 6.95 -8.66 -14.25
CA LEU A 58 7.90 -8.73 -13.13
C LEU A 58 8.11 -10.15 -12.58
N GLY A 59 7.38 -11.16 -13.08
CA GLY A 59 7.46 -12.54 -12.59
C GLY A 59 7.07 -12.69 -11.10
N ALA A 60 6.41 -11.67 -10.54
CA ALA A 60 5.92 -11.70 -9.17
C ALA A 60 4.66 -12.55 -9.14
N ASP A 61 4.76 -13.73 -8.53
CA ASP A 61 3.63 -14.61 -8.28
C ASP A 61 2.51 -13.82 -7.57
N ALA A 62 1.29 -13.81 -8.13
CA ALA A 62 0.13 -13.13 -7.54
C ALA A 62 -0.13 -13.63 -6.09
N ASP A 63 0.24 -14.88 -5.82
CA ASP A 63 0.19 -15.49 -4.49
C ASP A 63 1.19 -14.81 -3.53
N ALA A 64 2.38 -14.44 -4.02
CA ALA A 64 3.41 -13.75 -3.23
C ALA A 64 3.04 -12.29 -2.94
N PHE A 65 2.38 -11.62 -3.89
CA PHE A 65 1.84 -10.28 -3.68
C PHE A 65 0.75 -10.28 -2.60
N GLN A 66 -0.26 -11.16 -2.71
CA GLN A 66 -1.34 -11.22 -1.73
C GLN A 66 -0.84 -11.62 -0.33
N ALA A 67 0.09 -12.57 -0.25
CA ALA A 67 0.64 -13.03 1.03
C ALA A 67 1.42 -11.96 1.78
N PHE A 68 2.10 -11.05 1.08
CA PHE A 68 2.79 -9.92 1.69
C PHE A 68 1.85 -8.73 1.95
N PHE A 69 0.93 -8.47 1.03
CA PHE A 69 0.09 -7.27 1.04
C PHE A 69 -1.00 -7.34 2.10
N ALA A 70 -1.67 -8.48 2.27
CA ALA A 70 -2.80 -8.61 3.20
C ALA A 70 -2.41 -8.38 4.68
N PRO A 71 -1.30 -8.94 5.21
CA PRO A 71 -0.88 -8.67 6.59
C PRO A 71 -0.43 -7.23 6.82
N CYS A 72 0.24 -6.62 5.84
CA CYS A 72 0.71 -5.24 5.98
C CYS A 72 -0.48 -4.24 5.87
N TRP A 73 -1.50 -4.56 5.08
CA TRP A 73 -2.75 -3.80 4.95
C TRP A 73 -3.70 -3.93 6.16
N ILE A 74 -3.84 -5.14 6.72
CA ILE A 74 -4.63 -5.40 7.93
C ILE A 74 -3.94 -4.81 9.19
N GLY A 75 -2.72 -4.31 9.02
CA GLY A 75 -1.98 -3.51 9.97
C GLY A 75 -0.79 -4.28 10.50
N GLY A 76 0.42 -3.89 10.10
CA GLY A 76 1.66 -4.36 10.72
C GLY A 76 1.67 -4.17 12.25
N ALA A 77 0.89 -3.21 12.77
CA ALA A 77 0.65 -3.03 14.20
C ALA A 77 -0.14 -4.19 14.85
N ALA A 78 -1.09 -4.81 14.15
CA ALA A 78 -1.87 -5.92 14.69
C ALA A 78 -1.02 -7.19 14.86
N PHE A 79 0.02 -7.35 14.04
CA PHE A 79 0.90 -8.51 14.07
C PHE A 79 2.27 -8.27 14.75
N GLY A 80 2.55 -7.04 15.19
CA GLY A 80 3.73 -6.72 16.01
C GLY A 80 5.07 -6.86 15.29
N PHE A 81 5.08 -6.74 13.95
CA PHE A 81 6.29 -6.80 13.14
C PHE A 81 6.79 -5.40 12.83
N ARG A 82 8.09 -5.17 13.07
CA ARG A 82 8.81 -3.96 12.67
C ARG A 82 9.84 -4.30 11.61
N LEU A 83 9.82 -3.54 10.52
CA LEU A 83 10.83 -3.61 9.49
C LEU A 83 11.83 -2.47 9.70
N GLU A 84 13.13 -2.77 9.72
CA GLU A 84 14.17 -1.75 9.88
C GLU A 84 15.26 -1.85 8.81
N TRP A 85 15.69 -0.71 8.28
CA TRP A 85 16.88 -0.56 7.44
C TRP A 85 17.93 0.28 8.17
N ARG A 86 19.09 -0.31 8.50
CA ARG A 86 20.20 0.38 9.21
C ARG A 86 19.74 1.16 10.47
N GLY A 87 18.74 0.63 11.18
CA GLY A 87 18.17 1.24 12.38
C GLY A 87 17.10 2.31 12.14
N TRP A 88 16.72 2.55 10.88
CA TRP A 88 15.52 3.30 10.52
C TRP A 88 14.34 2.35 10.41
N GLU A 89 13.28 2.63 11.16
CA GLU A 89 12.03 1.90 11.05
C GLU A 89 11.32 2.29 9.75
N LEU A 90 11.03 1.29 8.93
CA LEU A 90 10.24 1.44 7.71
C LEU A 90 8.76 1.30 8.07
N ASP A 91 7.96 2.25 7.62
CA ASP A 91 6.52 2.22 7.85
C ASP A 91 5.85 1.18 6.95
N THR A 92 5.46 0.05 7.53
CA THR A 92 4.88 -1.08 6.79
C THR A 92 3.49 -0.75 6.22
N PHE A 93 2.80 0.22 6.81
CA PHE A 93 1.53 0.70 6.26
C PHE A 93 1.79 1.53 5.00
N GLU A 94 2.67 2.52 5.05
CA GLU A 94 3.02 3.34 3.88
C GLU A 94 3.63 2.49 2.75
N LEU A 95 4.51 1.52 3.09
CA LEU A 95 5.05 0.55 2.14
C LEU A 95 3.93 -0.22 1.41
N SER A 96 2.89 -0.64 2.12
CA SER A 96 1.74 -1.32 1.51
C SER A 96 0.98 -0.41 0.56
N LEU A 97 0.68 0.81 1.02
CA LEU A 97 -0.05 1.78 0.21
C LEU A 97 0.70 2.11 -1.08
N ASN A 98 1.99 2.41 -0.99
CA ASN A 98 2.84 2.71 -2.14
C ASN A 98 2.96 1.52 -3.10
N THR A 99 2.98 0.29 -2.56
CA THR A 99 2.98 -0.92 -3.38
C THR A 99 1.68 -1.09 -4.16
N ALA A 100 0.53 -0.82 -3.53
CA ALA A 100 -0.76 -0.84 -4.23
C ALA A 100 -0.88 0.29 -5.26
N LEU A 101 -0.30 1.46 -4.97
CA LEU A 101 -0.24 2.56 -5.92
C LEU A 101 0.64 2.22 -7.13
N ALA A 102 1.80 1.60 -6.92
CA ALA A 102 2.68 1.17 -7.99
C ALA A 102 2.03 0.09 -8.87
N LEU A 103 1.60 -1.02 -8.26
CA LEU A 103 1.22 -2.24 -8.99
C LEU A 103 -0.26 -2.34 -9.37
N GLY A 104 -1.13 -1.65 -8.63
CA GLY A 104 -2.57 -1.80 -8.75
C GLY A 104 -3.17 -1.08 -9.95
N GLY A 105 -4.24 -1.63 -10.50
CA GLY A 105 -5.17 -0.87 -11.34
C GLY A 105 -5.98 0.16 -10.52
N ASP A 106 -6.70 1.03 -11.22
CA ASP A 106 -7.42 2.17 -10.61
C ASP A 106 -8.24 1.83 -9.34
N PRO A 107 -9.00 0.71 -9.26
CA PRO A 107 -9.75 0.40 -8.05
C PRO A 107 -8.86 0.15 -6.81
N LEU A 108 -7.72 -0.54 -7.00
CA LEU A 108 -6.77 -0.80 -5.92
C LEU A 108 -6.03 0.49 -5.54
N ARG A 109 -5.61 1.29 -6.53
CA ARG A 109 -5.00 2.60 -6.29
C ARG A 109 -5.95 3.52 -5.52
N LEU A 110 -7.23 3.55 -5.89
CA LEU A 110 -8.26 4.33 -5.20
C LEU A 110 -8.44 3.86 -3.76
N ALA A 111 -8.51 2.54 -3.53
CA ALA A 111 -8.59 1.98 -2.18
C ALA A 111 -7.36 2.35 -1.33
N ALA A 112 -6.14 2.28 -1.89
CA ALA A 112 -4.91 2.71 -1.24
C ALA A 112 -4.93 4.20 -0.92
N ARG A 113 -5.36 5.04 -1.87
CA ARG A 113 -5.51 6.48 -1.65
C ARG A 113 -6.45 6.78 -0.47
N LEU A 114 -7.62 6.16 -0.44
CA LEU A 114 -8.62 6.33 0.61
C LEU A 114 -8.13 5.82 1.97
N ALA A 115 -7.46 4.67 2.00
CA ALA A 115 -6.92 4.08 3.21
C ALA A 115 -5.83 4.96 3.85
N GLY A 116 -4.89 5.45 3.05
CA GLY A 116 -3.78 6.26 3.55
C GLY A 116 -4.16 7.69 3.93
N LEU A 117 -5.12 8.29 3.24
CA LEU A 117 -5.66 9.60 3.62
C LEU A 117 -6.51 9.54 4.89
N GLY A 118 -7.04 8.37 5.23
CA GLY A 118 -7.81 8.12 6.44
C GLY A 118 -9.06 9.00 6.55
N ARG A 119 -8.94 10.15 7.20
CA ARG A 119 -10.04 11.11 7.46
C ARG A 119 -10.00 12.37 6.59
N GLU A 120 -8.97 12.55 5.78
CA GLU A 120 -8.86 13.73 4.93
C GLU A 120 -9.91 13.74 3.81
N GLN A 121 -10.18 14.93 3.28
CA GLN A 121 -11.17 15.15 2.23
C GLN A 121 -10.54 15.03 0.84
N LEU A 122 -11.06 14.10 0.06
CA LEU A 122 -10.85 14.06 -1.38
C LEU A 122 -11.97 14.82 -2.08
N TRP A 123 -11.65 15.40 -3.23
CA TRP A 123 -12.68 15.96 -4.10
C TRP A 123 -12.38 15.61 -5.55
N VAL A 124 -13.42 15.39 -6.35
CA VAL A 124 -13.31 15.11 -7.78
C VAL A 124 -13.99 16.22 -8.56
N ASP A 125 -13.29 16.71 -9.59
CA ASP A 125 -13.79 17.72 -10.51
C ASP A 125 -14.87 17.13 -11.42
N ALA A 126 -15.74 17.99 -11.96
CA ALA A 126 -16.84 17.55 -12.82
C ALA A 126 -16.34 16.70 -14.02
N ALA A 127 -15.18 17.05 -14.58
CA ALA A 127 -14.57 16.36 -15.71
C ALA A 127 -14.12 14.92 -15.39
N ASP A 128 -13.69 14.66 -14.15
CA ASP A 128 -13.14 13.37 -13.71
C ASP A 128 -14.18 12.46 -13.07
N ARG A 129 -15.43 12.92 -12.88
CA ARG A 129 -16.50 12.10 -12.28
C ARG A 129 -16.82 10.82 -13.06
N PRO A 130 -16.90 10.80 -14.41
CA PRO A 130 -17.18 9.56 -15.13
C PRO A 130 -16.09 8.51 -14.90
N TRP A 131 -14.82 8.93 -14.88
CA TRP A 131 -13.69 8.06 -14.55
C TRP A 131 -13.86 7.49 -13.14
N LEU A 132 -14.09 8.34 -12.13
CA LEU A 132 -14.23 7.85 -10.76
C LEU A 132 -15.43 6.93 -10.58
N ALA A 133 -16.55 7.21 -11.27
CA ALA A 133 -17.72 6.35 -11.28
C ALA A 133 -17.37 4.97 -11.83
N GLU A 134 -16.67 4.90 -12.97
CA GLU A 134 -16.21 3.64 -13.55
C GLU A 134 -15.24 2.89 -12.62
N THR A 135 -14.28 3.60 -12.01
CA THR A 135 -13.35 3.02 -11.03
C THR A 135 -14.09 2.38 -9.86
N ILE A 136 -15.09 3.07 -9.30
CA ILE A 136 -15.91 2.55 -8.20
C ILE A 136 -16.77 1.38 -8.66
N ALA A 137 -17.41 1.47 -9.83
CA ALA A 137 -18.22 0.38 -10.38
C ALA A 137 -17.38 -0.90 -10.56
N ARG A 138 -16.17 -0.76 -11.12
CA ARG A 138 -15.22 -1.87 -11.24
C ARG A 138 -14.83 -2.41 -9.87
N GLY A 139 -14.45 -1.52 -8.93
CA GLY A 139 -14.11 -1.89 -7.55
C GLY A 139 -15.22 -2.66 -6.82
N LEU A 140 -16.48 -2.31 -7.05
CA LEU A 140 -17.65 -3.03 -6.54
C LEU A 140 -17.80 -4.42 -7.19
N GLN A 141 -17.67 -4.50 -8.52
CA GLN A 141 -17.83 -5.75 -9.29
C GLN A 141 -16.85 -6.83 -8.83
N ILE A 142 -15.59 -6.44 -8.62
CA ILE A 142 -14.50 -7.31 -8.16
C ILE A 142 -14.38 -7.40 -6.63
N ARG A 143 -15.30 -6.76 -5.89
CA ARG A 143 -15.38 -6.75 -4.42
C ARG A 143 -14.15 -6.19 -3.70
N MET A 144 -13.37 -5.33 -4.34
CA MET A 144 -12.37 -4.48 -3.68
C MET A 144 -13.03 -3.45 -2.78
N LEU A 145 -14.08 -2.81 -3.30
CA LEU A 145 -14.92 -1.91 -2.54
C LEU A 145 -16.11 -2.71 -2.00
N PRO A 146 -16.42 -2.60 -0.71
CA PRO A 146 -17.54 -3.32 -0.13
C PRO A 146 -18.86 -2.82 -0.73
N GLY A 147 -19.62 -3.72 -1.34
CA GLY A 147 -20.91 -3.39 -1.95
C GLY A 147 -22.09 -3.30 -1.00
N SER A 148 -21.90 -3.52 0.30
CA SER A 148 -23.00 -3.39 1.25
C SER A 148 -23.36 -1.92 1.47
N GLU A 149 -24.66 -1.68 1.71
CA GLU A 149 -25.19 -0.32 1.90
C GLU A 149 -24.50 0.44 3.04
N ALA A 150 -23.99 -0.27 4.05
CA ALA A 150 -23.28 0.31 5.19
C ALA A 150 -22.05 1.15 4.81
N PHE A 151 -21.43 0.88 3.66
CA PHE A 151 -20.27 1.63 3.16
C PHE A 151 -20.64 2.71 2.13
N GLY A 152 -21.86 2.69 1.59
CA GLY A 152 -22.38 3.75 0.71
C GLY A 152 -21.75 3.83 -0.69
N TRP A 153 -20.83 2.94 -1.07
CA TRP A 153 -20.13 3.01 -2.37
C TRP A 153 -21.06 2.97 -3.58
N ALA A 154 -22.14 2.19 -3.52
CA ALA A 154 -23.16 2.16 -4.59
C ALA A 154 -23.87 3.52 -4.75
N ALA A 155 -24.13 4.22 -3.63
CA ALA A 155 -24.71 5.56 -3.66
C ALA A 155 -23.72 6.61 -4.18
N VAL A 156 -22.43 6.50 -3.82
CA VAL A 156 -21.36 7.35 -4.38
C VAL A 156 -21.26 7.16 -5.89
N HIS A 157 -21.26 5.91 -6.37
CA HIS A 157 -21.29 5.62 -7.81
C HIS A 157 -22.50 6.26 -8.49
N ALA A 158 -23.71 6.07 -7.95
CA ALA A 158 -24.93 6.67 -8.51
C ALA A 158 -24.88 8.21 -8.53
N LEU A 159 -24.34 8.84 -7.49
CA LEU A 159 -24.16 10.29 -7.42
C LEU A 159 -23.20 10.78 -8.51
N LEU A 160 -22.05 10.12 -8.67
CA LEU A 160 -21.06 10.48 -9.70
C LEU A 160 -21.63 10.29 -11.11
N ALA A 161 -22.40 9.22 -11.33
CA ALA A 161 -23.04 8.90 -12.61
C ALA A 161 -24.25 9.80 -12.95
N SER A 162 -24.85 10.48 -11.96
CA SER A 162 -26.04 11.31 -12.17
C SER A 162 -25.82 12.56 -13.04
N GLY A 163 -24.56 12.97 -13.26
CA GLY A 163 -24.23 14.18 -14.01
C GLY A 163 -24.58 15.49 -13.28
N ALA A 164 -24.91 15.44 -11.99
CA ALA A 164 -25.19 16.65 -11.20
C ALA A 164 -24.03 17.66 -11.30
N PRO A 165 -24.27 18.98 -11.38
CA PRO A 165 -23.18 19.96 -11.50
C PRO A 165 -22.29 20.04 -10.23
N GLY A 166 -21.04 20.50 -10.40
CA GLY A 166 -20.12 20.86 -9.31
C GLY A 166 -18.99 19.84 -9.04
N ALA A 167 -18.28 19.98 -7.92
CA ALA A 167 -17.34 18.98 -7.42
C ALA A 167 -18.06 17.99 -6.47
N VAL A 168 -17.63 16.73 -6.41
CA VAL A 168 -18.07 15.79 -5.37
C VAL A 168 -16.96 15.65 -4.35
N VAL A 169 -17.29 15.82 -3.07
CA VAL A 169 -16.37 15.63 -1.95
C VAL A 169 -16.59 14.24 -1.36
N ILE A 170 -15.51 13.50 -1.17
CA ILE A 170 -15.46 12.17 -0.56
C ILE A 170 -14.61 12.29 0.70
N GLY A 171 -15.22 12.13 1.88
CA GLY A 171 -14.52 12.22 3.15
C GLY A 171 -15.43 12.62 4.31
N ARG A 172 -14.85 12.78 5.51
CA ARG A 172 -15.59 13.26 6.69
C ARG A 172 -15.52 14.78 6.81
N GLU A 173 -16.59 15.38 7.35
CA GLU A 173 -16.86 16.82 7.40
C GLU A 173 -16.03 17.63 8.44
N ARG A 174 -14.75 17.30 8.73
CA ARG A 174 -14.11 17.88 9.94
C ARG A 174 -12.70 18.43 9.87
N SER A 175 -12.04 18.52 8.73
CA SER A 175 -10.77 19.27 8.66
C SER A 175 -10.93 20.53 7.81
N ASN A 176 -10.49 21.68 8.34
CA ASN A 176 -10.07 22.85 7.54
C ASN A 176 -8.75 22.55 6.78
N GLY A 177 -8.45 21.27 6.54
CA GLY A 177 -7.24 20.80 5.90
C GLY A 177 -7.27 21.03 4.40
N ALA A 178 -6.10 20.92 3.78
CA ALA A 178 -5.99 20.94 2.34
C ALA A 178 -6.85 19.81 1.76
N ARG A 179 -7.72 20.14 0.81
CA ARG A 179 -8.47 19.15 0.04
C ARG A 179 -7.61 18.68 -1.11
N GLU A 180 -7.52 17.37 -1.29
CA GLU A 180 -6.76 16.84 -2.41
C GLU A 180 -7.67 16.45 -3.56
N GLN A 181 -7.28 16.89 -4.75
CA GLN A 181 -8.00 16.56 -5.97
C GLN A 181 -7.74 15.11 -6.35
N LEU A 182 -8.81 14.36 -6.56
CA LEU A 182 -8.77 13.04 -7.14
C LEU A 182 -9.00 13.16 -8.64
N SER A 183 -7.98 12.78 -9.41
CA SER A 183 -8.00 12.69 -10.87
C SER A 183 -7.17 11.47 -11.30
N PRO A 184 -7.27 11.01 -12.55
CA PRO A 184 -6.41 9.94 -13.04
C PRO A 184 -4.92 10.23 -12.85
N ALA A 185 -4.52 11.48 -13.11
CA ALA A 185 -3.14 11.92 -12.97
C ALA A 185 -2.68 11.99 -11.50
N SER A 186 -3.52 12.50 -10.60
CA SER A 186 -3.15 12.57 -9.18
C SER A 186 -3.05 11.18 -8.56
N LEU A 187 -3.89 10.24 -8.99
CA LEU A 187 -3.85 8.86 -8.51
C LEU A 187 -2.59 8.11 -8.98
N ALA A 188 -2.17 8.34 -10.23
CA ALA A 188 -0.99 7.69 -10.82
C ALA A 188 0.35 8.17 -10.23
N CYS A 189 0.42 9.43 -9.79
CA CYS A 189 1.67 10.04 -9.31
C CYS A 189 1.75 10.14 -7.77
N HIS A 190 0.76 9.62 -7.05
CA HIS A 190 0.74 9.73 -5.59
C HIS A 190 1.71 8.75 -4.91
N TYR A 191 2.29 9.17 -3.80
CA TYR A 191 3.01 8.32 -2.86
C TYR A 191 2.87 8.85 -1.42
N PHE A 192 2.92 7.95 -0.46
CA PHE A 192 2.85 8.23 0.98
C PHE A 192 4.24 8.25 1.60
N GLY A 193 4.44 9.18 2.54
CA GLY A 193 5.66 9.31 3.35
C GLY A 193 6.92 9.36 2.48
N ASP A 194 7.79 8.38 2.71
CA ASP A 194 9.07 8.21 2.04
C ASP A 194 8.94 7.69 0.59
N GLY A 195 7.74 7.33 0.14
CA GLY A 195 7.48 6.86 -1.22
C GLY A 195 8.05 5.48 -1.55
N LEU A 196 8.70 4.82 -0.58
CA LEU A 196 9.16 3.44 -0.72
C LEU A 196 7.97 2.49 -0.84
N SER A 197 8.16 1.46 -1.65
CA SER A 197 7.26 0.34 -1.85
C SER A 197 7.99 -0.98 -1.55
N VAL A 198 7.26 -2.08 -1.55
CA VAL A 198 7.83 -3.43 -1.41
C VAL A 198 8.70 -3.79 -2.60
N LEU A 199 8.43 -3.22 -3.78
CA LEU A 199 9.25 -3.43 -4.97
C LEU A 199 10.67 -2.94 -4.73
N ASP A 200 10.82 -1.78 -4.08
CA ASP A 200 12.13 -1.23 -3.74
C ASP A 200 12.89 -2.12 -2.76
N LEU A 201 12.18 -2.84 -1.89
CA LEU A 201 12.77 -3.82 -0.97
C LEU A 201 13.11 -5.15 -1.65
N MET A 202 12.47 -5.45 -2.78
CA MET A 202 12.69 -6.68 -3.54
C MET A 202 13.71 -6.51 -4.66
N ASP A 203 14.05 -5.27 -5.01
CA ASP A 203 15.02 -4.92 -6.02
C ASP A 203 16.40 -5.55 -5.70
N PRO A 204 17.11 -6.11 -6.71
CA PRO A 204 18.49 -6.57 -6.52
C PRO A 204 19.40 -5.49 -5.92
N ASP A 205 19.21 -4.23 -6.33
CA ASP A 205 19.98 -3.05 -5.92
C ASP A 205 19.34 -2.33 -4.73
N ARG A 206 18.40 -2.97 -4.01
CA ARG A 206 17.68 -2.42 -2.83
C ARG A 206 18.59 -1.75 -1.82
N THR A 207 19.80 -2.27 -1.61
CA THR A 207 20.77 -1.70 -0.65
C THR A 207 21.17 -0.30 -1.07
N GLU A 208 21.54 -0.14 -2.35
CA GLU A 208 21.91 1.17 -2.89
C GLU A 208 20.70 2.11 -2.92
N HIS A 209 19.53 1.60 -3.31
CA HIS A 209 18.31 2.41 -3.34
C HIS A 209 17.94 2.93 -1.94
N LEU A 210 17.88 2.05 -0.94
CA LEU A 210 17.57 2.42 0.44
C LEU A 210 18.65 3.32 1.05
N ASP A 211 19.93 3.06 0.76
CA ASP A 211 21.01 3.91 1.25
C ASP A 211 20.92 5.32 0.65
N ARG A 212 20.69 5.44 -0.67
CA ARG A 212 20.46 6.71 -1.33
C ARG A 212 19.23 7.42 -0.77
N HIS A 213 18.14 6.68 -0.59
CA HIS A 213 16.87 7.19 -0.09
C HIS A 213 17.01 7.83 1.30
N PHE A 214 17.69 7.14 2.23
CA PHE A 214 17.90 7.64 3.59
C PHE A 214 19.18 8.50 3.74
N GLY A 215 19.85 8.84 2.64
CA GLY A 215 21.07 9.66 2.65
C GLY A 215 22.26 9.00 3.36
N PHE A 216 22.30 7.67 3.38
CA PHE A 216 23.45 6.93 3.86
C PHE A 216 24.57 6.98 2.83
N ASP A 217 25.61 7.73 3.14
CA ASP A 217 26.88 7.62 2.45
C ASP A 217 27.56 6.30 2.89
N PRO A 218 27.86 5.37 1.96
CA PRO A 218 28.55 4.12 2.29
C PRO A 218 29.94 4.34 2.88
N HIS A 219 30.50 5.54 2.78
CA HIS A 219 31.79 5.95 3.33
C HIS A 219 31.69 6.78 4.62
N ALA A 220 30.50 7.17 5.06
CA ALA A 220 30.31 7.93 6.30
C ALA A 220 30.22 7.01 7.53
N GLU A 221 30.62 7.52 8.70
CA GLU A 221 30.44 6.82 9.97
C GLU A 221 28.94 6.60 10.29
N PRO A 222 28.57 5.51 10.99
CA PRO A 222 27.18 5.19 11.28
C PRO A 222 26.49 6.32 12.08
N LEU A 223 25.38 6.84 11.55
CA LEU A 223 24.57 7.84 12.27
C LEU A 223 23.94 7.22 13.53
N PRO A 224 23.82 7.99 14.63
CA PRO A 224 23.12 7.54 15.83
C PRO A 224 21.65 7.24 15.52
N ARG A 225 21.13 6.17 16.13
CA ARG A 225 19.74 5.71 15.94
C ARG A 225 18.75 6.85 16.19
N ARG A 226 17.98 7.23 15.18
CA ARG A 226 16.83 8.11 15.34
C ARG A 226 15.63 7.27 15.74
N THR A 227 15.10 7.48 16.95
CA THR A 227 13.74 7.05 17.28
C THR A 227 12.76 8.02 16.64
N ARG A 228 11.79 7.52 15.86
CA ARG A 228 10.66 8.32 15.34
C ARG A 228 9.87 8.81 16.56
N GLY A 229 10.19 10.02 17.01
CA GLY A 229 9.59 10.64 18.20
C GLY A 229 10.00 12.09 18.47
N ALA A 230 10.76 12.73 17.58
CA ALA A 230 11.25 14.10 17.79
C ALA A 230 11.21 14.98 16.52
N ALA A 231 10.26 14.74 15.60
CA ALA A 231 9.93 15.68 14.55
C ALA A 231 8.45 16.10 14.72
N ARG A 232 8.23 17.42 14.59
CA ARG A 232 7.10 18.22 15.07
C ARG A 232 5.74 17.85 14.53
#